data_AF-A0A7J4IDU0-F1
#
_entry.id   AF-A0A7J4IDU0-F1
#
_cell.length_a   1.000
_cell.length_b   1.000
_cell.length_c   1.000
_cell.angle_alpha   90.00
_cell.angle_beta   90.00
_cell.angle_gamma   90.00
#
_symmetry.space_group_name_H-M   'P 1'
#
loop_
_entity.id
_entity.type
_entity.pdbx_description
1 polymer ?
#
loop_
_entity_poly.entity_id
_entity_poly.type
_entity_poly.pdbx_seq_one_letter_code
_entity_poly.pdbx_strand_id
1 'polypeptide(L)' 'MKGEPAPVDRVRDWMHSNVRDAAHAEQVAFLAERLFDGLAPLHALVSADRDLLVSAGLLHDIG' A
#
# COMPACT_ATOMS: atom_id res chain seq x y z
N MET A 1 1.32 -19.21 -17.34
CA MET A 1 1.05 -19.30 -15.90
C MET A 1 1.00 -17.89 -15.36
N LYS A 2 -0.15 -17.41 -14.87
CA LYS A 2 -0.17 -16.15 -14.11
C LYS A 2 0.43 -16.46 -12.73
N GLY A 3 1.50 -15.76 -12.36
CA GLY A 3 2.10 -15.86 -11.03
C GLY A 3 1.10 -15.45 -9.95
N GLU A 4 1.35 -15.85 -8.71
CA GLU A 4 0.56 -15.42 -7.57
C GLU A 4 0.57 -13.89 -7.49
N PRO A 5 -0.57 -13.21 -7.26
CA PRO A 5 -0.61 -11.75 -7.16
C PRO A 5 0.29 -11.25 -6.03
N ALA A 6 0.83 -10.04 -6.18
CA ALA A 6 1.68 -9.47 -5.14
C ALA A 6 0.89 -9.35 -3.83
N PRO A 7 1.52 -9.47 -2.64
CA PRO A 7 0.82 -9.35 -1.37
C PRO A 7 -0.05 -8.10 -1.25
N VAL A 8 0.41 -6.97 -1.82
CA VAL A 8 -0.32 -5.69 -1.84
C VAL A 8 -1.60 -5.74 -2.67
N ASP A 9 -1.65 -6.54 -3.75
CA ASP A 9 -2.83 -6.65 -4.61
C ASP A 9 -3.98 -7.31 -3.83
N ARG A 10 -3.68 -8.35 -3.05
CA ARG A 10 -4.68 -9.02 -2.19
C ARG A 10 -5.21 -8.09 -1.10
N VAL A 11 -4.35 -7.24 -0.53
CA VAL A 11 -4.77 -6.23 0.46
C VAL A 11 -5.67 -5.18 -0.19
N ARG A 12 -5.32 -4.72 -1.39
CA ARG A 12 -6.11 -3.75 -2.16
C ARG A 12 -7.50 -4.29 -2.52
N ASP A 13 -7.58 -5.52 -2.99
CA ASP A 13 -8.85 -6.19 -3.31
C ASP A 13 -9.74 -6.32 -2.07
N TRP A 14 -9.15 -6.71 -0.94
CA TRP A 14 -9.88 -6.78 0.33
C TRP A 14 -10.34 -5.38 0.79
N MET A 15 -9.47 -4.37 0.72
CA MET A 15 -9.79 -3.00 1.08
C MET A 15 -10.98 -2.47 0.28
N HIS A 16 -10.97 -2.63 -1.05
CA HIS A 16 -12.08 -2.20 -1.91
C HIS A 16 -13.41 -2.89 -1.59
N SER A 17 -13.36 -4.10 -1.04
CA SER A 17 -14.56 -4.89 -0.73
C SER A 17 -15.11 -4.62 0.68
N ASN A 18 -14.31 -4.06 1.60
CA ASN A 18 -14.63 -4.01 3.03
C ASN A 18 -14.55 -2.61 3.65
N VAL A 19 -13.77 -1.69 3.07
CA VAL A 19 -13.59 -0.34 3.61
C VAL A 19 -14.58 0.63 2.98
N ARG A 20 -15.29 1.39 3.83
CA ARG A 20 -16.36 2.31 3.40
C ARG A 20 -15.85 3.45 2.52
N ASP A 21 -14.67 3.97 2.80
CA ASP A 21 -14.03 5.03 2.02
C ASP A 21 -12.72 4.54 1.40
N ALA A 22 -12.87 3.63 0.43
CA ALA A 22 -11.73 3.08 -0.31
C ALA A 22 -10.93 4.17 -1.05
N ALA A 23 -11.58 5.25 -1.50
CA ALA A 23 -10.91 6.35 -2.18
C ALA A 23 -9.97 7.11 -1.23
N HIS A 24 -10.37 7.31 0.02
CA HIS A 24 -9.50 7.89 1.05
C HIS A 24 -8.27 7.01 1.30
N ALA A 25 -8.47 5.71 1.51
CA ALA A 25 -7.37 4.77 1.73
C ALA A 25 -6.38 4.72 0.55
N GLU A 26 -6.88 4.74 -0.68
CA GLU A 26 -6.06 4.83 -1.91
C GLU A 26 -5.24 6.12 -1.97
N GLN A 27 -5.86 7.26 -1.70
CA GLN A 27 -5.16 8.55 -1.73
C GLN A 27 -4.07 8.62 -0.66
N VAL A 28 -4.31 8.06 0.53
CA VAL A 28 -3.31 7.97 1.61
C VAL A 28 -2.15 7.08 1.18
N ALA A 29 -2.42 5.88 0.67
CA ALA A 29 -1.40 4.95 0.20
C ALA A 29 -0.56 5.56 -0.93
N PHE A 30 -1.20 6.23 -1.90
CA PHE A 30 -0.53 6.92 -3.00
C PHE A 30 0.43 8.02 -2.54
N LEU A 31 0.01 8.87 -1.59
CA LEU A 31 0.87 9.93 -1.08
C LEU A 31 2.04 9.36 -0.26
N ALA A 32 1.78 8.34 0.56
CA ALA A 32 2.82 7.67 1.34
C ALA A 32 3.87 7.00 0.45
N GLU A 33 3.43 6.29 -0.59
CA GLU A 33 4.29 5.64 -1.58
C GLU A 33 5.21 6.64 -2.30
N ARG A 34 4.71 7.82 -2.67
CA ARG A 34 5.52 8.88 -3.28
C ARG A 34 6.57 9.47 -2.33
N LEU A 35 6.21 9.63 -1.06
CA LEU A 35 7.16 10.07 -0.03
C LEU A 35 8.24 9.02 0.18
N PHE A 36 7.87 7.74 0.22
CA PHE A 36 8.80 6.63 0.30
C PHE A 36 9.77 6.64 -0.88
N ASP A 37 9.28 6.73 -2.11
CA ASP A 37 10.15 6.72 -3.30
C ASP A 37 11.15 7.89 -3.27
N GLY A 38 10.76 9.06 -2.75
CA GLY A 38 11.64 10.21 -2.58
C GLY A 38 12.67 10.08 -1.45
N LEU A 39 12.38 9.27 -0.43
CA LEU A 39 13.21 9.11 0.78
C LEU A 39 13.99 7.79 0.82
N ALA A 40 13.63 6.81 -0.01
CA ALA A 40 14.22 5.47 -0.03
C ALA A 40 15.75 5.49 -0.20
N PRO A 41 16.36 6.32 -1.08
CA PRO A 41 17.82 6.39 -1.21
C PRO A 41 18.51 6.91 0.06
N LEU A 42 17.86 7.79 0.82
CA LEU A 42 18.41 8.36 2.04
C LEU A 42 18.40 7.36 3.21
N HIS A 43 17.38 6.50 3.26
CA HIS A 43 17.16 5.55 4.35
C HIS A 43 17.53 4.10 4.00
N ALA A 44 18.09 3.86 2.80
CA ALA A 44 18.42 2.54 2.29
C ALA A 44 17.24 1.54 2.32
N LEU A 45 16.03 2.03 2.02
CA LEU A 45 14.80 1.21 2.03
C LEU A 45 14.72 0.33 0.78
N VAL A 46 14.14 -0.86 0.92
CA VAL A 46 13.99 -1.84 -0.17
C VAL A 46 12.53 -1.96 -0.63
N SER A 47 12.31 -2.62 -1.77
CA SER A 47 10.96 -2.80 -2.34
C SER A 47 9.98 -3.49 -1.39
N ALA A 48 10.45 -4.41 -0.54
CA ALA A 48 9.60 -5.06 0.45
C ALA A 48 9.05 -4.09 1.50
N ASP A 49 9.80 -3.03 1.87
CA ASP A 49 9.33 -2.01 2.81
C ASP A 49 8.22 -1.16 2.19
N ARG A 50 8.32 -0.93 0.87
CA ARG A 50 7.30 -0.23 0.08
C ARG A 50 5.97 -0.98 0.08
N ASP A 51 6.01 -2.29 -0.12
CA ASP A 51 4.81 -3.13 -0.14
C ASP A 51 4.11 -3.13 1.22
N LEU A 52 4.87 -3.15 2.32
CA LEU A 52 4.34 -3.03 3.68
C LEU A 52 3.74 -1.65 3.93
N LEU A 53 4.41 -0.58 3.50
CA LEU A 53 3.90 0.79 3.64
C LEU A 53 2.59 0.99 2.92
N VAL A 54 2.50 0.55 1.65
CA VAL A 54 1.28 0.65 0.86
C VAL A 54 0.17 -0.16 1.52
N SER A 55 0.45 -1.39 1.95
CA SER A 55 -0.52 -2.23 2.66
C SER A 55 -1.02 -1.58 3.95
N ALA A 56 -0.13 -0.94 4.72
CA ALA A 56 -0.49 -0.20 5.93
C ALA A 56 -1.36 1.02 5.62
N GLY A 57 -1.05 1.78 4.56
CA GLY A 57 -1.85 2.92 4.12
C GLY A 57 -3.26 2.51 3.69
N LEU A 58 -3.38 1.40 2.95
CA LEU A 58 -4.68 0.84 2.52
C LEU A 58 -5.55 0.38 3.71
N LEU A 59 -4.92 -0.07 4.80
CA LEU A 59 -5.61 -0.62 5.97
C LEU A 59 -5.57 0.31 7.20
N HIS A 60 -5.17 1.57 7.06
CA HIS A 60 -4.89 2.42 8.22
C HIS A 60 -6.15 2.75 9.05
N ASP A 61 -7.33 2.72 8.43
CA ASP A 61 -8.62 3.10 9.02
C ASP A 61 -9.62 1.93 8.99
N ILE A 62 -9.15 0.72 9.31
CA ILE A 62 -9.97 -0.50 9.30
C ILE A 62 -10.77 -0.74 10.59
N GLY A 63 -10.49 0.03 11.64
CA GLY A 63 -11.15 -0.07 12.95
C GLY A 63 -12.39 0.80 13.03
#